data_AF-R2NLL8-F1
#
_entry.id   AF-R2NLL8-F1
#
_cell.length_a   1.000
_cell.length_b   1.000
_cell.length_c   1.000
_cell.angle_alpha   90.00
_cell.angle_beta   90.00
_cell.angle_gamma   90.00
#
_symmetry.space_group_name_H-M   'P 1'
#
loop_
_entity.id
_entity.type
_entity.pdbx_description
1 polymer ?
#
loop_
_entity_poly.entity_id
_entity_poly.type
_entity_poly.pdbx_seq_one_letter_code
_entity_poly.pdbx_strand_id
1 'polypeptide(L)'
;MDIGSKLKQHRTQRQLTQEAVAEKLHVSRGTISSWETGRTFPDIEKLIYLSELYELSLDQLLKEEPIIMETIVTERKKLKRYKWVKTIGLGLLVFFLLYNIYWFTIVFPHNAKLKDWTHTSSNNYLERDGYIFQAHDLKYPMFLPNGNISVATYKNGPFWISIDGDQVMVSVNESDPLIKGLENKEDFGMIRMNRKDLNSAEYTNLDGEDGNLTKQLLAKHSVEFTKAYQATERVWKEVNE
;
A
#
# COMPACT_ATOMS: atom_id res chain seq x y z
N MET A 1 -8.67 -16.13 -55.06
CA MET A 1 -8.78 -17.56 -55.41
C MET A 1 -8.93 -18.31 -54.10
N ASP A 2 -10.01 -19.06 -53.89
CA ASP A 2 -10.22 -19.76 -52.61
C ASP A 2 -9.16 -20.85 -52.37
N ILE A 3 -9.02 -21.25 -51.11
CA ILE A 3 -8.07 -22.27 -50.67
C ILE A 3 -8.29 -23.62 -51.35
N GLY A 4 -9.54 -24.04 -51.58
CA GLY A 4 -9.84 -25.32 -52.20
C GLY A 4 -9.30 -25.40 -53.62
N SER A 5 -9.46 -24.31 -54.37
CA SER A 5 -8.92 -24.12 -55.70
C SER A 5 -7.38 -24.11 -55.70
N LYS A 6 -6.75 -23.46 -54.71
CA LYS A 6 -5.28 -23.48 -54.53
C LYS A 6 -4.77 -24.89 -54.21
N LEU A 7 -5.42 -25.61 -53.29
CA LEU A 7 -5.07 -27.00 -52.94
C LEU A 7 -5.12 -27.90 -54.16
N LYS A 8 -6.21 -27.81 -54.95
CA LYS A 8 -6.37 -28.57 -56.19
C LYS A 8 -5.28 -28.23 -57.21
N GLN A 9 -5.01 -26.94 -57.41
CA GLN A 9 -3.96 -26.47 -58.33
C GLN A 9 -2.60 -27.06 -57.96
N HIS A 10 -2.16 -26.89 -56.72
CA HIS A 10 -0.85 -27.36 -56.27
C HIS A 10 -0.73 -28.88 -56.22
N ARG A 11 -1.83 -29.59 -55.92
CA ARG A 11 -1.90 -31.05 -56.07
C ARG A 11 -1.63 -31.45 -57.52
N THR A 12 -2.32 -30.83 -58.47
CA THR A 12 -2.19 -31.17 -59.90
C THR A 12 -0.84 -30.80 -60.48
N GLN A 13 -0.24 -29.67 -60.07
CA GLN A 13 1.11 -29.28 -60.47
C GLN A 13 2.17 -30.31 -60.06
N ARG A 14 1.94 -31.00 -58.94
CA ARG A 14 2.80 -32.08 -58.43
C ARG A 14 2.39 -33.47 -58.94
N GLN A 15 1.44 -33.54 -59.87
CA GLN A 15 0.96 -34.79 -60.46
C GLN A 15 0.41 -35.79 -59.42
N LEU A 16 -0.06 -35.30 -58.26
CA LEU A 16 -0.62 -36.14 -57.20
C LEU A 16 -2.11 -36.38 -57.43
N THR A 17 -2.60 -37.59 -57.15
CA THR A 17 -4.04 -37.88 -57.11
C THR A 17 -4.62 -37.45 -55.75
N GLN A 18 -5.94 -37.26 -55.67
CA GLN A 18 -6.59 -37.02 -54.37
C GLN A 18 -6.35 -38.18 -53.39
N GLU A 19 -6.29 -39.41 -53.90
CA GLU A 19 -5.98 -40.62 -53.12
C GLU A 19 -4.56 -40.54 -52.53
N ALA A 20 -3.57 -40.15 -53.34
CA ALA A 20 -2.18 -40.05 -52.90
C ALA A 20 -1.97 -38.98 -51.83
N VAL A 21 -2.71 -37.86 -51.90
CA VAL A 21 -2.68 -36.84 -50.84
C VAL A 21 -3.40 -37.32 -49.59
N ALA A 22 -4.54 -38.01 -49.76
CA ALA A 22 -5.32 -38.57 -48.66
C ALA A 22 -4.50 -39.57 -47.83
N GLU A 23 -3.77 -40.46 -48.51
CA GLU A 23 -2.87 -41.43 -47.90
C GLU A 23 -1.76 -40.75 -47.09
N LYS A 24 -1.09 -39.74 -47.67
CA LYS A 24 -0.03 -38.97 -46.99
C LYS A 24 -0.51 -38.20 -45.76
N LEU A 25 -1.77 -37.76 -45.76
CA LEU A 25 -2.35 -36.98 -44.65
C LEU A 25 -3.13 -37.82 -43.65
N HIS A 26 -3.24 -39.14 -43.89
CA HIS A 26 -4.07 -40.07 -43.12
C HIS A 26 -5.53 -39.60 -43.00
N VAL A 27 -6.12 -39.18 -44.12
CA VAL A 27 -7.53 -38.80 -44.22
C VAL A 27 -8.20 -39.55 -45.36
N SER A 28 -9.53 -39.46 -45.48
CA SER A 28 -10.23 -40.07 -46.61
C SER A 28 -10.02 -39.26 -47.90
N ARG A 29 -10.05 -39.91 -49.06
CA ARG A 29 -10.11 -39.21 -50.37
C ARG A 29 -11.28 -38.24 -50.44
N GLY A 30 -12.42 -38.59 -49.83
CA GLY A 30 -13.60 -37.72 -49.72
C GLY A 30 -13.29 -36.42 -48.96
N THR A 31 -12.46 -36.48 -47.93
CA THR A 31 -11.97 -35.31 -47.17
C THR A 31 -11.16 -34.37 -48.07
N ILE A 32 -10.22 -34.90 -48.86
CA ILE A 32 -9.46 -34.09 -49.84
C ILE A 32 -10.39 -33.46 -50.87
N SER A 33 -11.35 -34.24 -51.42
CA SER A 33 -12.33 -33.70 -52.36
C SER A 33 -13.23 -32.63 -51.74
N SER A 34 -13.56 -32.75 -50.46
CA SER A 34 -14.37 -31.77 -49.73
C SER A 34 -13.61 -30.46 -49.54
N TRP A 35 -12.32 -30.53 -49.20
CA TRP A 35 -11.44 -29.36 -49.11
C TRP A 35 -11.25 -28.68 -50.48
N GLU A 36 -10.98 -29.45 -51.54
CA GLU A 36 -10.79 -28.93 -52.91
C GLU A 36 -12.06 -28.31 -53.52
N THR A 37 -13.23 -28.63 -52.96
CA THR A 37 -14.53 -28.04 -53.39
C THR A 37 -15.06 -27.00 -52.42
N GLY A 38 -14.30 -26.63 -51.39
CA GLY A 38 -14.68 -25.62 -50.39
C GLY A 38 -15.83 -26.04 -49.45
N ARG A 39 -16.21 -27.32 -49.44
CA ARG A 39 -17.30 -27.84 -48.59
C ARG A 39 -16.92 -27.93 -47.12
N THR A 40 -15.66 -28.25 -46.85
CA THR A 40 -15.08 -28.27 -45.51
C THR A 40 -13.70 -27.63 -45.56
N PHE A 41 -13.16 -27.31 -44.39
CA PHE A 41 -11.87 -26.65 -44.27
C PHE A 41 -10.86 -27.56 -43.54
N PRO A 42 -9.57 -27.64 -43.95
CA PRO A 42 -8.56 -28.41 -43.21
C PRO A 42 -8.26 -27.78 -41.86
N ASP A 43 -8.02 -28.57 -40.81
CA ASP A 43 -7.55 -28.01 -39.54
C ASP A 43 -6.09 -27.51 -39.66
N ILE A 44 -5.60 -26.84 -38.60
CA ILE A 44 -4.27 -26.21 -38.63
C ILE A 44 -3.13 -27.22 -38.80
N GLU A 45 -3.29 -28.45 -38.30
CA GLU A 45 -2.30 -29.51 -38.43
C GLU A 45 -2.23 -29.97 -39.89
N LYS A 46 -3.37 -30.23 -40.51
CA LYS A 46 -3.45 -30.60 -41.94
C LYS A 46 -2.99 -29.47 -42.84
N LEU A 47 -3.23 -28.20 -42.47
CA LEU A 47 -2.67 -27.06 -43.20
C LEU A 47 -1.14 -27.02 -43.16
N ILE A 48 -0.52 -27.36 -42.02
CA ILE A 48 0.95 -27.47 -41.92
C ILE A 48 1.44 -28.59 -42.86
N TYR A 49 0.83 -29.77 -42.80
CA TYR A 49 1.20 -30.87 -43.71
C TYR A 49 1.01 -30.53 -45.18
N LEU A 50 -0.07 -29.84 -45.55
CA LEU A 50 -0.29 -29.38 -46.93
C LEU A 50 0.73 -28.33 -47.34
N SER A 51 1.12 -27.45 -46.43
CA SER A 51 2.16 -26.43 -46.67
C SER A 51 3.52 -27.08 -46.96
N GLU A 52 3.87 -28.14 -46.24
CA GLU A 52 5.08 -28.93 -46.48
C GLU A 52 4.98 -29.73 -47.78
N LEU A 53 3.87 -30.46 -47.99
CA LEU A 53 3.64 -31.30 -49.16
C LEU A 53 3.63 -30.49 -50.46
N TYR A 54 3.13 -29.25 -50.41
CA TYR A 54 3.04 -28.36 -51.55
C TYR A 54 4.12 -27.27 -51.56
N GLU A 55 5.09 -27.32 -50.65
CA GLU A 55 6.20 -26.37 -50.53
C GLU A 55 5.73 -24.90 -50.61
N LEU A 56 4.65 -24.59 -49.89
CA LEU A 56 4.09 -23.25 -49.74
C LEU A 56 4.23 -22.81 -48.30
N SER A 57 4.40 -21.50 -48.07
CA SER A 57 4.21 -21.00 -46.71
C SER A 57 2.73 -21.06 -46.31
N LEU A 58 2.45 -21.24 -45.01
CA LEU A 58 1.08 -21.11 -44.49
C LEU A 58 0.46 -19.79 -44.92
N ASP A 59 1.23 -18.70 -44.93
CA ASP A 59 0.76 -17.40 -45.40
C ASP A 59 0.32 -17.44 -46.87
N GLN A 60 1.04 -18.11 -47.77
CA GLN A 60 0.63 -18.26 -49.18
C GLN A 60 -0.64 -19.08 -49.33
N LEU A 61 -0.81 -20.09 -48.47
CA LEU A 61 -1.99 -20.95 -48.45
C LEU A 61 -3.23 -20.25 -47.88
N LEU A 62 -3.04 -19.33 -46.91
CA LEU A 62 -4.11 -18.74 -46.09
C LEU A 62 -4.40 -17.26 -46.34
N LYS A 63 -3.53 -16.51 -47.04
CA LYS A 63 -3.61 -15.04 -47.20
C LYS A 63 -4.93 -14.50 -47.78
N GLU A 64 -5.74 -15.36 -48.39
CA GLU A 64 -6.97 -14.99 -49.08
C GLU A 64 -8.23 -15.59 -48.42
N GLU A 65 -8.10 -16.21 -47.24
CA GLU A 65 -9.23 -16.82 -46.52
C GLU A 65 -9.69 -15.96 -45.32
N PRO A 66 -10.78 -15.20 -45.46
CA PRO A 66 -11.22 -14.23 -44.44
C PRO A 66 -11.59 -14.89 -43.11
N ILE A 67 -12.17 -16.10 -43.13
CA ILE A 67 -12.63 -16.84 -41.95
C ILE A 67 -11.45 -17.22 -41.03
N ILE A 68 -10.32 -17.60 -41.62
CA ILE A 68 -9.14 -18.05 -40.88
C ILE A 68 -8.43 -16.84 -40.27
N MET A 69 -8.33 -15.76 -41.03
CA MET A 69 -7.72 -14.54 -40.51
C MET A 69 -8.55 -13.98 -39.34
N GLU A 70 -9.88 -14.03 -39.43
CA GLU A 70 -10.77 -13.63 -38.34
C GLU A 70 -10.58 -14.49 -37.08
N THR A 71 -10.53 -15.82 -37.22
CA THR A 71 -10.30 -16.73 -36.09
C THR A 71 -8.92 -16.54 -35.44
N ILE A 72 -7.85 -16.39 -36.23
CA ILE A 72 -6.50 -16.11 -35.70
C ILE A 72 -6.47 -14.77 -34.95
N VAL A 73 -7.09 -13.74 -35.51
CA VAL A 73 -7.12 -12.40 -34.88
C VAL A 73 -7.92 -12.43 -33.58
N THR A 74 -9.06 -13.12 -33.54
CA THR A 74 -9.90 -13.23 -32.34
C THR A 74 -9.21 -14.03 -31.23
N GLU A 75 -8.61 -15.17 -31.53
CA GLU A 75 -7.85 -15.97 -30.56
C GLU A 75 -6.62 -15.20 -30.02
N ARG A 76 -5.91 -14.49 -30.90
CA ARG A 76 -4.79 -13.62 -30.47
C ARG A 76 -5.27 -12.52 -29.52
N LYS A 77 -6.44 -11.91 -29.77
CA LYS A 77 -7.05 -10.90 -28.88
C LYS A 77 -7.43 -11.52 -27.54
N LYS A 78 -8.07 -12.71 -27.52
CA LYS A 78 -8.42 -13.43 -26.29
C LYS A 78 -7.18 -13.77 -25.46
N LEU A 79 -6.13 -14.29 -26.08
CA LEU A 79 -4.88 -14.64 -25.39
C LEU A 79 -4.20 -13.41 -24.80
N LYS A 80 -4.13 -12.30 -25.55
CA LYS A 80 -3.61 -11.02 -25.04
C LYS A 80 -4.42 -10.54 -23.83
N ARG A 81 -5.76 -10.59 -23.91
CA ARG A 81 -6.64 -10.22 -22.80
C ARG A 81 -6.44 -11.12 -21.58
N TYR A 82 -6.35 -12.43 -21.76
CA TYR A 82 -6.08 -13.38 -20.68
C TYR A 82 -4.75 -13.09 -19.98
N LYS A 83 -3.67 -12.88 -20.75
CA LYS A 83 -2.35 -12.51 -20.19
C LYS A 83 -2.43 -11.21 -19.39
N TRP A 84 -3.10 -10.20 -19.91
CA TRP A 84 -3.30 -8.92 -19.22
C TRP A 84 -4.09 -9.08 -17.91
N VAL A 85 -5.23 -9.77 -17.94
CA VAL A 85 -6.06 -10.01 -16.75
C VAL A 85 -5.29 -10.81 -15.70
N LYS A 86 -4.53 -11.83 -16.12
CA LYS A 86 -3.68 -12.63 -15.21
C LYS A 86 -2.61 -11.76 -14.55
N THR A 87 -1.93 -10.89 -15.30
CA THR A 87 -0.92 -9.99 -14.76
C THR A 87 -1.51 -9.00 -13.75
N ILE A 88 -2.66 -8.40 -14.08
CA ILE A 88 -3.37 -7.49 -13.16
C ILE A 88 -3.78 -8.23 -11.88
N GLY A 89 -4.38 -9.42 -12.01
CA GLY A 89 -4.79 -10.22 -10.87
C GLY A 89 -3.63 -10.59 -9.95
N LEU A 90 -2.47 -10.96 -10.52
CA LEU A 90 -1.27 -11.23 -9.74
C LEU A 90 -0.77 -9.98 -9.01
N GLY A 91 -0.79 -8.82 -9.67
CA GLY A 91 -0.41 -7.55 -9.05
C GLY A 91 -1.31 -7.18 -7.87
N LEU A 92 -2.62 -7.34 -8.01
CA LEU A 92 -3.59 -7.09 -6.93
C LEU A 92 -3.38 -8.03 -5.75
N LEU A 93 -3.08 -9.30 -6.01
CA LEU A 93 -2.78 -10.28 -4.96
C LEU A 93 -1.52 -9.91 -4.18
N VAL A 94 -0.44 -9.52 -4.88
CA VAL A 94 0.80 -9.07 -4.24
C VAL A 94 0.55 -7.81 -3.41
N PHE A 95 -0.19 -6.84 -3.94
CA PHE A 95 -0.55 -5.62 -3.22
C PHE A 95 -1.34 -5.93 -1.93
N PHE A 96 -2.32 -6.84 -2.02
CA PHE A 96 -3.08 -7.28 -0.84
C PHE A 96 -2.18 -7.93 0.22
N LEU A 97 -1.23 -8.78 -0.18
CA LEU A 97 -0.29 -9.40 0.75
C LEU A 97 0.62 -8.36 1.41
N LEU A 98 1.16 -7.41 0.65
CA LEU A 98 1.99 -6.33 1.19
C LEU A 98 1.22 -5.44 2.16
N TYR A 99 -0.04 -5.13 1.86
CA TYR A 99 -0.91 -4.39 2.77
C TYR A 99 -1.13 -5.13 4.10
N ASN A 100 -1.40 -6.44 4.03
CA ASN A 100 -1.56 -7.25 5.23
C ASN A 100 -0.25 -7.33 6.03
N ILE A 101 0.89 -7.52 5.38
CA ILE A 101 2.19 -7.51 6.04
C ILE A 101 2.41 -6.17 6.75
N TYR A 102 2.21 -5.04 6.08
CA TYR A 102 2.30 -3.71 6.69
C TYR A 102 1.37 -3.58 7.90
N TRP A 103 0.13 -4.03 7.78
CA TRP A 103 -0.84 -3.97 8.87
C TRP A 103 -0.38 -4.81 10.08
N PHE A 104 0.12 -6.02 9.86
CA PHE A 104 0.57 -6.91 10.96
C PHE A 104 1.91 -6.51 11.56
N THR A 105 2.84 -5.93 10.79
CA THR A 105 4.19 -5.58 11.29
C THR A 105 4.26 -4.18 11.88
N ILE A 106 3.46 -3.24 11.36
CA ILE A 106 3.52 -1.82 11.76
C ILE A 106 2.27 -1.44 12.56
N VAL A 107 1.08 -1.64 11.99
CA VAL A 107 -0.17 -1.09 12.57
C VAL A 107 -0.60 -1.87 13.81
N PHE A 108 -0.71 -3.19 13.73
CA PHE A 108 -1.22 -4.01 14.81
C PHE A 108 -0.39 -3.90 16.12
N PRO A 109 0.95 -3.98 16.10
CA PRO A 109 1.76 -3.85 17.31
C PRO A 109 1.63 -2.45 17.93
N HIS A 110 1.57 -1.40 17.10
CA HIS A 110 1.38 -0.04 17.58
C HIS A 110 0.04 0.12 18.32
N ASN A 111 -1.04 -0.45 17.78
CA ASN A 111 -2.36 -0.39 18.40
C ASN A 111 -2.45 -1.23 19.67
N ALA A 112 -1.75 -2.38 19.70
CA ALA A 112 -1.73 -3.26 20.86
C ALA A 112 -1.13 -2.57 22.10
N LYS A 113 -0.14 -1.69 21.91
CA LYS A 113 0.44 -0.88 23.01
C LYS A 113 -0.58 0.06 23.65
N LEU A 114 -1.62 0.45 22.92
CA LEU A 114 -2.65 1.38 23.39
C LEU A 114 -3.86 0.69 24.04
N LYS A 115 -3.87 -0.65 24.10
CA LYS A 115 -5.04 -1.43 24.56
C LYS A 115 -5.46 -1.15 26.01
N ASP A 116 -4.49 -0.86 26.87
CA ASP A 116 -4.71 -0.66 28.30
C ASP A 116 -5.04 0.80 28.66
N TRP A 117 -5.25 1.65 27.66
CA TRP A 117 -5.61 3.06 27.84
C TRP A 117 -7.13 3.24 27.79
N THR A 118 -7.65 4.09 28.67
CA THR A 118 -9.10 4.33 28.79
C THR A 118 -9.51 5.56 28.00
N HIS A 119 -10.65 5.50 27.30
CA HIS A 119 -11.20 6.67 26.61
C HIS A 119 -11.78 7.66 27.62
N THR A 120 -11.44 8.94 27.47
CA THR A 120 -12.10 10.01 28.23
C THR A 120 -13.51 10.27 27.70
N SER A 121 -14.36 10.93 28.49
CA SER A 121 -15.74 11.27 28.12
C SER A 121 -15.86 12.15 26.86
N SER A 122 -14.82 12.93 26.54
CA SER A 122 -14.59 13.42 25.19
C SER A 122 -13.84 12.32 24.43
N ASN A 123 -14.44 11.73 23.40
CA ASN A 123 -13.89 10.60 22.60
C ASN A 123 -12.53 10.88 21.91
N ASN A 124 -11.88 12.00 22.22
CA ASN A 124 -10.66 12.49 21.59
C ASN A 124 -9.42 12.34 22.48
N TYR A 125 -9.50 11.77 23.69
CA TYR A 125 -8.31 11.49 24.50
C TYR A 125 -8.31 10.08 25.08
N LEU A 126 -7.10 9.54 25.25
CA LEU A 126 -6.81 8.32 25.97
C LEU A 126 -6.09 8.69 27.27
N GLU A 127 -6.49 8.08 28.38
CA GLU A 127 -5.95 8.32 29.73
C GLU A 127 -5.48 7.02 30.38
N ARG A 128 -4.31 7.08 31.04
CA ARG A 128 -3.78 6.02 31.91
C ARG A 128 -2.84 6.63 32.96
N ASP A 129 -3.04 6.29 34.24
CA ASP A 129 -2.20 6.71 35.37
C ASP A 129 -1.93 8.23 35.46
N GLY A 130 -2.92 9.05 35.07
CA GLY A 130 -2.82 10.52 35.03
C GLY A 130 -1.92 11.07 33.92
N TYR A 131 -1.70 10.29 32.87
CA TYR A 131 -1.20 10.74 31.57
C TYR A 131 -2.32 10.72 30.54
N ILE A 132 -2.32 11.71 29.65
CA ILE A 132 -3.29 11.83 28.56
C ILE A 132 -2.58 12.07 27.23
N PHE A 133 -3.21 11.63 26.14
CA PHE A 133 -2.86 12.06 24.80
C PHE A 133 -4.08 12.16 23.90
N GLN A 134 -4.01 13.03 22.89
CA GLN A 134 -5.13 13.29 21.99
C GLN A 134 -5.20 12.21 20.89
N ALA A 135 -6.30 11.47 20.85
CA ALA A 135 -6.57 10.39 19.89
C ALA A 135 -6.87 10.87 18.46
N HIS A 136 -6.98 12.19 18.19
CA HIS A 136 -7.22 12.72 16.83
C HIS A 136 -6.08 12.36 15.85
N ASP A 137 -4.87 12.14 16.35
CA ASP A 137 -3.70 11.82 15.53
C ASP A 137 -3.62 10.34 15.14
N LEU A 138 -4.46 9.47 15.69
CA LEU A 138 -4.59 8.08 15.25
C LEU A 138 -5.44 7.97 13.96
N LYS A 139 -5.02 8.63 12.88
CA LYS A 139 -5.66 8.52 11.55
C LYS A 139 -5.20 7.23 10.89
N TYR A 140 -5.94 6.14 11.12
CA TYR A 140 -5.63 4.79 10.64
C TYR A 140 -5.64 4.53 9.12
N PRO A 141 -5.64 5.55 8.24
CA PRO A 141 -5.08 5.34 6.91
C PRO A 141 -4.04 6.39 6.46
N MET A 142 -3.67 7.37 7.31
CA MET A 142 -2.80 8.48 6.89
C MET A 142 -1.58 8.59 7.80
N PHE A 143 -0.42 8.68 7.16
CA PHE A 143 0.90 8.89 7.78
C PHE A 143 0.82 10.00 8.85
N LEU A 144 1.22 9.71 10.10
CA LEU A 144 1.43 10.72 11.13
C LEU A 144 2.49 11.70 10.60
N PRO A 145 2.17 13.00 10.36
CA PRO A 145 3.10 13.93 9.72
C PRO A 145 4.46 14.05 10.44
N ASN A 146 4.46 13.84 11.77
CA ASN A 146 5.65 13.90 12.63
C ASN A 146 6.03 12.54 13.25
N GLY A 147 5.33 11.47 12.89
CA GLY A 147 5.60 10.10 13.35
C GLY A 147 5.29 9.78 14.82
N ASN A 148 4.97 10.77 15.68
CA ASN A 148 4.82 10.58 17.12
C ASN A 148 3.48 11.12 17.67
N ILE A 149 2.94 10.43 18.67
CA ILE A 149 1.78 10.80 19.52
C ILE A 149 2.30 11.66 20.67
N SER A 150 1.76 12.88 20.80
CA SER A 150 2.08 13.77 21.92
C SER A 150 1.54 13.20 23.24
N VAL A 151 2.35 13.16 24.30
CA VAL A 151 1.94 12.68 25.63
C VAL A 151 2.04 13.82 26.64
N ALA A 152 0.97 14.05 27.40
CA ALA A 152 0.92 15.09 28.43
C ALA A 152 0.52 14.52 29.79
N THR A 153 0.98 15.17 30.85
CA THR A 153 0.53 14.90 32.23
C THR A 153 -0.83 15.55 32.46
N TYR A 154 -1.74 14.84 33.13
CA TYR A 154 -3.04 15.38 33.56
C TYR A 154 -3.12 15.38 35.08
N LYS A 155 -3.19 16.59 35.68
CA LYS A 155 -3.43 16.82 37.11
C LYS A 155 -2.43 16.15 38.09
N ASN A 156 -1.30 15.64 37.60
CA ASN A 156 -0.29 14.96 38.41
C ASN A 156 0.92 15.85 38.66
N GLY A 157 1.11 16.24 39.92
CA GLY A 157 2.31 16.94 40.41
C GLY A 157 2.36 18.43 40.05
N PRO A 158 3.50 19.08 40.36
CA PRO A 158 3.65 20.54 40.29
C PRO A 158 3.81 21.09 38.88
N PHE A 159 4.04 20.24 37.87
CA PHE A 159 4.29 20.66 36.50
C PHE A 159 3.38 19.94 35.53
N TRP A 160 2.76 20.71 34.62
CA TRP A 160 2.10 20.16 33.45
C TRP A 160 3.13 20.05 32.32
N ILE A 161 3.49 18.82 31.97
CA ILE A 161 4.49 18.51 30.96
C ILE A 161 3.80 17.88 29.76
N SER A 162 4.11 18.35 28.56
CA SER A 162 3.71 17.73 27.30
C SER A 162 4.93 17.51 26.40
N ILE A 163 5.08 16.30 25.88
CA ILE A 163 6.17 15.91 24.98
C ILE A 163 5.58 15.70 23.60
N ASP A 164 6.10 16.43 22.60
CA ASP A 164 5.74 16.31 21.20
C ASP A 164 7.02 16.25 20.35
N GLY A 165 7.41 15.02 19.98
CA GLY A 165 8.63 14.76 19.23
C GLY A 165 9.89 15.27 19.96
N ASP A 166 10.57 16.23 19.36
CA ASP A 166 11.78 16.86 19.91
C ASP A 166 11.49 18.11 20.76
N GLN A 167 10.21 18.42 21.03
CA GLN A 167 9.78 19.56 21.84
C GLN A 167 9.16 19.11 23.16
N VAL A 168 9.41 19.88 24.21
CA VAL A 168 8.80 19.72 25.53
C VAL A 168 8.14 21.03 25.91
N MET A 169 6.85 20.98 26.18
CA MET A 169 6.06 22.12 26.64
C MET A 169 5.80 21.93 28.13
N VAL A 170 6.02 22.99 28.91
CA VAL A 170 5.89 22.94 30.36
C VAL A 170 5.14 24.17 30.85
N SER A 171 4.18 23.93 31.73
CA SER A 171 3.52 24.94 32.55
C SER A 171 3.44 24.42 34.00
N VAL A 172 2.95 25.24 34.91
CA VAL A 172 2.91 24.97 36.33
C VAL A 172 1.49 24.61 36.75
N ASN A 173 1.35 23.63 37.64
CA ASN A 173 0.09 23.32 38.28
C ASN A 173 -0.09 24.19 39.53
N GLU A 174 -0.76 25.33 39.39
CA GLU A 174 -1.03 26.31 40.48
C GLU A 174 -1.73 25.68 41.69
N SER A 175 -2.48 24.59 41.46
CA SER A 175 -3.21 23.89 42.52
C SER A 175 -2.33 22.96 43.36
N ASP A 176 -1.10 22.65 42.91
CA ASP A 176 -0.20 21.74 43.63
C ASP A 176 0.33 22.41 44.91
N PRO A 177 0.31 21.74 46.07
CA PRO A 177 0.79 22.30 47.33
C PRO A 177 2.24 22.82 47.31
N LEU A 178 3.09 22.28 46.43
CA LEU A 178 4.48 22.73 46.29
C LEU A 178 4.58 24.12 45.65
N ILE A 179 3.62 24.45 44.79
CA ILE A 179 3.55 25.71 44.05
C ILE A 179 2.66 26.71 44.77
N LYS A 180 1.57 26.23 45.37
CA LYS A 180 0.53 27.02 46.02
C LYS A 180 1.11 28.02 47.03
N GLY A 181 0.93 29.31 46.74
CA GLY A 181 1.40 30.41 47.60
C GLY A 181 2.77 30.99 47.23
N LEU A 182 3.40 30.48 46.16
CA LEU A 182 4.62 31.07 45.57
C LEU A 182 4.32 32.11 44.48
N GLU A 183 3.04 32.49 44.32
CA GLU A 183 2.52 33.20 43.16
C GLU A 183 2.12 34.64 43.50
N ASN A 184 2.78 35.64 42.88
CA ASN A 184 2.25 37.00 42.78
C ASN A 184 1.51 37.10 41.43
N LYS A 185 0.25 36.65 41.36
CA LYS A 185 -0.77 36.89 40.31
C LYS A 185 -0.30 37.45 38.95
N GLU A 186 0.58 36.75 38.25
CA GLU A 186 0.83 36.95 36.82
C GLU A 186 0.88 35.55 36.18
N ASP A 187 0.21 35.42 35.03
CA ASP A 187 -0.13 34.16 34.38
C ASP A 187 1.09 33.24 34.21
N PHE A 188 0.95 31.96 34.58
CA PHE A 188 1.99 30.94 34.38
C PHE A 188 2.11 30.55 32.91
N GLY A 189 2.69 31.45 32.12
CA GLY A 189 2.89 31.26 30.69
C GLY A 189 3.58 29.92 30.42
N MET A 190 3.06 29.21 29.42
CA MET A 190 3.63 27.94 28.99
C MET A 190 4.94 28.20 28.24
N ILE A 191 5.98 27.44 28.57
CA ILE A 191 7.27 27.49 27.88
C ILE A 191 7.47 26.26 27.01
N ARG A 192 8.15 26.44 25.88
CA ARG A 192 8.60 25.35 25.01
C ARG A 192 10.12 25.28 25.01
N MET A 193 10.65 24.06 25.15
CA MET A 193 12.07 23.73 25.21
C MET A 193 12.40 22.57 24.26
N ASN A 194 13.67 22.46 23.87
CA ASN A 194 14.14 21.31 23.10
C ASN A 194 14.32 20.10 24.03
N ARG A 195 13.79 18.93 23.66
CA ARG A 195 13.89 17.69 24.44
C ARG A 195 15.32 17.24 24.70
N LYS A 196 16.24 17.52 23.77
CA LYS A 196 17.67 17.17 23.87
C LYS A 196 18.46 18.16 24.71
N ASP A 197 17.89 19.32 25.02
CA ASP A 197 18.54 20.37 25.78
C ASP A 197 17.54 21.12 26.69
N LEU A 198 17.09 20.42 27.73
CA LEU A 198 16.11 20.92 28.71
C LEU A 198 16.68 22.01 29.64
N ASN A 199 18.01 22.14 29.68
CA ASN A 199 18.71 23.10 30.54
C ASN A 199 19.14 24.36 29.78
N SER A 200 18.87 24.41 28.47
CA SER A 200 19.23 25.57 27.67
C SER A 200 18.51 26.81 28.24
N ALA A 201 19.20 27.94 28.24
CA ALA A 201 18.59 29.21 28.61
C ALA A 201 17.52 29.65 27.60
N GLU A 202 17.44 28.97 26.45
CA GLU A 202 16.57 29.25 25.31
C GLU A 202 15.26 28.48 25.43
N TYR A 203 14.19 29.22 25.69
CA TYR A 203 12.81 28.74 25.65
C TYR A 203 12.00 29.76 24.88
N THR A 204 10.91 29.29 24.27
CA THR A 204 9.94 30.18 23.63
C THR A 204 8.66 30.20 24.45
N ASN A 205 8.18 31.41 24.76
CA ASN A 205 6.85 31.61 25.30
C ASN A 205 5.80 31.13 24.29
N LEU A 206 4.80 30.41 24.78
CA LEU A 206 3.64 30.01 24.00
C LEU A 206 2.45 30.92 24.31
N ASP A 207 1.57 31.04 23.34
CA ASP A 207 0.29 31.76 23.46
C ASP A 207 0.37 33.25 23.84
N GLY A 208 1.56 33.86 23.75
CA GLY A 208 1.78 35.27 24.05
C GLY A 208 1.89 35.61 25.53
N GLU A 209 1.87 34.59 26.40
CA GLU A 209 2.00 34.73 27.86
C GLU A 209 3.48 34.74 28.31
N ASP A 210 3.79 35.38 29.43
CA ASP A 210 5.17 35.42 29.95
C ASP A 210 5.52 34.16 30.76
N GLY A 211 6.33 33.27 30.18
CA GLY A 211 6.80 32.06 30.83
C GLY A 211 7.99 32.24 31.77
N ASN A 212 8.43 33.48 32.05
CA ASN A 212 9.54 33.75 32.99
C ASN A 212 9.34 33.11 34.37
N LEU A 213 8.13 33.21 34.93
CA LEU A 213 7.82 32.65 36.25
C LEU A 213 7.86 31.13 36.23
N THR A 214 7.29 30.50 35.19
CA THR A 214 7.38 29.06 34.93
C THR A 214 8.84 28.61 34.90
N LYS A 215 9.72 29.34 34.20
CA LYS A 215 11.16 29.04 34.16
C LYS A 215 11.84 29.17 35.52
N GLN A 216 11.52 30.21 36.30
CA GLN A 216 12.08 30.38 37.64
C GLN A 216 11.68 29.24 38.58
N LEU A 217 10.42 28.81 38.52
CA LEU A 217 9.92 27.69 39.31
C LEU A 217 10.54 26.36 38.88
N LEU A 218 10.76 26.15 37.58
CA LEU A 218 11.50 25.00 37.06
C LEU A 218 12.94 24.96 37.57
N ALA A 219 13.64 26.10 37.61
CA ALA A 219 14.99 26.16 38.15
C ALA A 219 15.01 25.87 39.66
N LYS A 220 14.04 26.43 40.41
CA LYS A 220 13.91 26.27 41.86
C LYS A 220 13.55 24.83 42.26
N HIS A 221 12.70 24.18 41.50
CA HIS A 221 12.20 22.81 41.73
C HIS A 221 12.68 21.84 40.63
N SER A 222 13.96 21.97 40.26
CA SER A 222 14.56 21.24 39.15
C SER A 222 14.60 19.72 39.37
N VAL A 223 14.69 19.27 40.62
CA VAL A 223 14.67 17.85 40.98
C VAL A 223 13.28 17.26 40.73
N GLU A 224 12.24 17.93 41.18
CA GLU A 224 10.84 17.53 41.00
C GLU A 224 10.47 17.56 39.51
N PHE A 225 10.88 18.60 38.79
CA PHE A 225 10.70 18.68 37.35
C PHE A 225 11.39 17.53 36.62
N THR A 226 12.67 17.29 36.88
CA THR A 226 13.42 16.22 36.22
C THR A 226 12.76 14.86 36.44
N LYS A 227 12.28 14.61 37.66
CA LYS A 227 11.56 13.37 37.99
C LYS A 227 10.24 13.25 37.21
N ALA A 228 9.44 14.32 37.15
CA ALA A 228 8.19 14.34 36.40
C ALA A 228 8.42 14.20 34.89
N TYR A 229 9.43 14.88 34.35
CA TYR A 229 9.84 14.79 32.95
C TYR A 229 10.26 13.36 32.60
N GLN A 230 11.15 12.73 33.38
CA GLN A 230 11.59 11.35 33.13
C GLN A 230 10.44 10.35 33.16
N ALA A 231 9.46 10.55 34.05
CA ALA A 231 8.27 9.71 34.10
C ALA A 231 7.41 9.91 32.83
N THR A 232 7.21 11.16 32.41
CA THR A 232 6.47 11.50 31.19
C THR A 232 7.18 10.98 29.94
N GLU A 233 8.50 11.09 29.86
CA GLU A 233 9.31 10.58 28.76
C GLU A 233 9.23 9.06 28.65
N ARG A 234 9.20 8.34 29.78
CA ARG A 234 9.01 6.88 29.78
C ARG A 234 7.69 6.48 29.14
N VAL A 235 6.60 7.17 29.51
CA VAL A 235 5.27 6.92 28.93
C VAL A 235 5.24 7.32 27.46
N TRP A 236 5.86 8.44 27.09
CA TRP A 236 6.00 8.85 25.69
C TRP A 236 6.75 7.81 24.86
N LYS A 237 7.85 7.25 25.37
CA LYS A 237 8.59 6.17 24.70
C LYS A 237 7.76 4.91 24.58
N GLU A 238 7.02 4.52 25.61
CA GLU A 238 6.12 3.36 25.55
C GLU A 238 5.06 3.49 24.44
N VAL A 239 4.55 4.70 24.23
CA VAL A 239 3.55 4.99 23.20
C VAL A 239 4.17 5.05 21.79
N ASN A 240 5.39 5.57 21.64
CA ASN A 240 5.99 5.92 20.35
C ASN A 240 7.11 5.00 19.84
N GLU A 241 7.80 4.26 20.72
CA GLU A 241 8.96 3.39 20.43
C GLU A 241 8.59 1.92 20.69
#